data_AF-A0A1Q6LVQ9-F1
#
_entry.id   AF-A0A1Q6LVQ9-F1
#
_cell.length_a   1.000
_cell.length_b   1.000
_cell.length_c   1.000
_cell.angle_alpha   90.00
_cell.angle_beta   90.00
_cell.angle_gamma   90.00
#
_symmetry.space_group_name_H-M   'P 1'
#
loop_
_entity.id
_entity.type
_entity.pdbx_description
1 polymer ?
#
loop_
_entity_poly.entity_id
_entity_poly.type
_entity_poly.pdbx_seq_one_letter_code
_entity_poly.pdbx_strand_id
1 'polypeptide(L)'
;MATLLNVILFVPFGFFSPIVFNKLHKKKIYGILIGIIFSIVIESVQTFTGRFVQLDDMLMNTLGTFIGYEFYWIRIMVSVINCKT
;
A
#
# COMPACT_ATOMS: atom_id res chain seq x y z
N MET A 1 -11.56 -7.67 14.50
CA MET A 1 -11.43 -6.36 15.17
C MET A 1 -10.07 -5.66 14.98
N ALA A 2 -9.15 -6.15 14.13
CA ALA A 2 -7.88 -5.48 13.82
C ALA A 2 -7.86 -4.72 12.48
N THR A 3 -8.98 -4.74 11.75
CA THR A 3 -9.11 -4.29 10.35
C THR A 3 -8.74 -2.81 10.15
N LEU A 4 -9.10 -1.92 11.09
CA LEU A 4 -8.77 -0.50 10.98
C LEU A 4 -7.26 -0.22 11.19
N LEU A 5 -6.63 -0.98 12.08
CA LEU A 5 -5.21 -0.83 12.40
C LEU A 5 -4.33 -1.23 11.21
N ASN A 6 -4.76 -2.27 10.50
CA ASN A 6 -4.18 -2.72 9.24
C ASN A 6 -4.19 -1.61 8.19
N VAL A 7 -5.32 -0.90 7.99
CA VAL A 7 -5.36 0.25 7.07
C VAL A 7 -4.35 1.32 7.47
N ILE A 8 -4.36 1.73 8.74
CA ILE A 8 -3.49 2.81 9.25
C ILE A 8 -2.01 2.46 9.08
N LEU A 9 -1.61 1.21 9.32
CA LEU A 9 -0.24 0.74 9.14
C LEU A 9 0.18 0.72 7.66
N PHE A 10 -0.75 0.39 6.77
CA PHE A 10 -0.46 0.22 5.36
C PHE A 10 -0.49 1.51 4.54
N VAL A 11 -1.11 2.58 5.03
CA VAL A 11 -1.03 3.91 4.41
C VAL A 11 0.41 4.42 4.28
N PRO A 12 1.24 4.50 5.34
CA PRO A 12 2.62 4.93 5.20
C PRO A 12 3.42 3.96 4.31
N PHE A 13 3.20 2.65 4.41
CA PHE A 13 3.83 1.67 3.50
C PHE A 13 3.51 1.97 2.02
N GLY A 14 2.23 2.20 1.70
CA GLY A 14 1.78 2.56 0.35
C GLY A 14 2.42 3.84 -0.16
N PHE A 15 2.58 4.85 0.71
CA PHE A 15 3.21 6.13 0.38
C PHE A 15 4.71 5.99 0.10
N PHE A 16 5.44 5.20 0.89
CA PHE A 16 6.87 5.00 0.71
C PHE A 16 7.21 3.99 -0.38
N SER A 17 6.28 3.11 -0.76
CA SER A 17 6.50 2.09 -1.78
C SER A 17 7.10 2.64 -3.09
N PRO A 18 6.63 3.77 -3.67
CA PRO A 18 7.16 4.25 -4.94
C PRO A 18 8.54 4.90 -4.77
N ILE A 19 8.80 5.49 -3.59
CA ILE A 19 10.10 6.08 -3.25
C ILE A 19 11.20 5.01 -3.24
N VAL A 20 10.92 3.85 -2.65
CA VAL A 20 11.87 2.73 -2.59
C VAL A 20 12.02 2.07 -3.96
N PHE A 21 10.91 1.90 -4.67
CA PHE A 21 10.88 1.23 -5.96
C PHE A 21 10.56 2.21 -7.09
N ASN A 22 11.61 2.84 -7.64
CA ASN A 22 11.53 3.79 -8.77
C ASN A 22 10.72 3.31 -9.98
N LYS A 23 10.53 2.00 -10.17
CA LYS A 23 9.68 1.43 -11.24
C LYS A 23 8.17 1.57 -10.97
N LEU A 24 7.74 1.64 -9.70
CA LEU A 24 6.34 1.76 -9.31
C LEU A 24 5.74 3.13 -9.64
N HIS A 25 6.60 4.14 -9.84
CA HIS A 25 6.18 5.47 -10.30
C HIS A 25 5.53 5.46 -11.68
N LYS A 26 5.90 4.51 -12.53
CA LYS A 26 5.55 4.59 -13.96
C LYS A 26 4.13 4.14 -14.26
N LYS A 27 3.54 3.28 -13.43
CA LYS A 27 2.17 2.76 -13.64
C LYS A 27 1.48 2.49 -12.31
N LYS A 28 0.26 3.03 -12.15
CA LYS A 28 -0.60 2.84 -10.97
C LYS A 28 -0.86 1.36 -10.63
N ILE A 29 -0.90 0.49 -11.64
CA ILE A 29 -1.10 -0.96 -11.47
C ILE A 29 -0.07 -1.59 -10.54
N TYR A 30 1.16 -1.05 -10.48
CA TYR A 30 2.18 -1.63 -9.63
C TYR A 30 1.96 -1.35 -8.14
N GLY A 31 1.30 -0.24 -7.78
CA GLY A 31 0.88 0.03 -6.40
C GLY A 31 -0.19 -0.96 -5.91
N ILE A 32 -1.09 -1.37 -6.80
CA ILE A 32 -2.09 -2.39 -6.48
C ILE A 32 -1.43 -3.76 -6.33
N LEU A 33 -0.54 -4.13 -7.26
CA LEU A 33 0.18 -5.41 -7.21
C LEU A 33 1.05 -5.55 -5.95
N ILE A 34 1.73 -4.48 -5.53
CA ILE A 34 2.55 -4.54 -4.31
C ILE A 34 1.69 -4.68 -3.06
N GLY A 35 0.52 -4.03 -3.02
CA GLY A 35 -0.46 -4.19 -1.94
C GLY A 35 -0.98 -5.63 -1.86
N ILE A 36 -1.30 -6.26 -2.99
CA ILE A 36 -1.77 -7.64 -3.05
C ILE A 36 -0.67 -8.62 -2.61
N ILE A 37 0.53 -8.52 -3.20
CA ILE A 37 1.66 -9.41 -2.87
C ILE A 37 2.00 -9.30 -1.39
N PHE A 38 2.09 -8.08 -0.86
CA PHE A 38 2.43 -7.87 0.54
C PHE A 38 1.33 -8.35 1.48
N SER A 39 0.05 -8.18 1.11
CA SER A 39 -1.08 -8.73 1.88
C SER A 39 -1.01 -10.27 1.95
N ILE A 40 -0.69 -10.94 0.83
CA ILE A 40 -0.49 -12.40 0.80
C ILE A 40 0.67 -12.82 1.72
N VAL A 41 1.78 -12.07 1.69
CA VAL A 41 2.94 -12.34 2.57
C VAL A 41 2.55 -12.20 4.05
N ILE A 42 1.81 -11.15 4.43
CA ILE A 42 1.37 -10.98 5.82
C ILE A 42 0.47 -12.12 6.27
N GLU A 43 -0.56 -12.47 5.48
CA GLU A 43 -1.44 -13.59 5.83
C GLU A 43 -0.67 -14.91 5.95
N SER A 44 0.30 -15.13 5.07
CA SER A 44 1.17 -16.31 5.13
C SER A 44 1.96 -16.35 6.43
N VAL A 45 2.59 -15.23 6.82
CA VAL A 45 3.33 -15.12 8.09
C VAL A 45 2.41 -15.30 9.30
N GLN A 46 1.21 -14.71 9.29
CA GLN A 46 0.23 -14.87 10.37
C GLN A 46 -0.27 -16.31 10.51
N THR A 47 -0.38 -17.03 9.39
CA THR A 47 -0.73 -18.47 9.38
C THR A 47 0.31 -19.30 10.12
N PHE A 48 1.61 -19.01 9.95
CA PHE A 48 2.67 -19.68 10.71
C PHE A 48 2.63 -19.35 12.22
N THR A 49 2.07 -18.20 12.60
CA THR A 49 1.86 -17.80 14.00
C THR A 49 0.58 -18.40 14.59
N GLY A 50 -0.13 -19.27 13.87
CA GLY A 50 -1.36 -19.93 14.33
C GLY A 50 -2.63 -19.09 14.18
N ARG A 51 -2.57 -17.96 13.46
CA ARG A 51 -3.77 -17.18 13.09
C ARG A 51 -4.35 -17.69 11.79
N PHE A 52 -5.68 -17.86 11.73
CA PHE A 52 -6.36 -18.18 10.48
C PHE A 52 -6.30 -17.02 9.49
N VAL A 53 -6.19 -17.36 8.20
CA VAL A 53 -6.26 -16.43 7.08
C VAL A 53 -7.58 -15.68 7.12
N GLN A 54 -7.53 -14.35 7.10
CA GLN A 54 -8.69 -13.47 7.14
C GLN A 54 -8.72 -12.61 5.89
N LEU A 55 -9.70 -12.88 5.03
CA LEU A 55 -9.87 -12.15 3.77
C LEU A 55 -10.08 -10.64 4.01
N ASP A 56 -10.78 -10.28 5.11
CA ASP A 56 -10.99 -8.89 5.49
C ASP A 56 -9.68 -8.15 5.78
N ASP A 57 -8.70 -8.84 6.37
CA ASP A 57 -7.40 -8.24 6.67
C ASP A 57 -6.56 -8.04 5.40
N MET A 58 -6.63 -8.96 4.42
CA MET A 58 -6.05 -8.76 3.09
C MET A 58 -6.65 -7.55 2.37
N LEU A 59 -7.97 -7.39 2.44
CA LEU A 59 -8.68 -6.27 1.82
C LEU A 59 -8.26 -4.96 2.47
N MET A 60 -8.19 -4.90 3.80
CA MET A 60 -7.78 -3.69 4.52
C MET A 60 -6.32 -3.29 4.26
N ASN A 61 -5.41 -4.27 4.22
CA ASN A 61 -4.00 -4.04 3.88
C ASN A 61 -3.86 -3.48 2.46
N THR A 62 -4.61 -4.05 1.51
CA THR A 62 -4.63 -3.58 0.12
C THR A 62 -5.21 -2.17 0.02
N LEU A 63 -6.31 -1.87 0.72
CA LEU A 63 -6.91 -0.54 0.76
C LEU A 63 -5.98 0.51 1.37
N GLY A 64 -5.32 0.20 2.49
CA GLY A 64 -4.33 1.09 3.11
C GLY A 64 -3.18 1.40 2.16
N THR A 65 -2.64 0.36 1.49
CA THR A 65 -1.58 0.53 0.47
C THR A 65 -2.03 1.45 -0.65
N PHE A 66 -3.24 1.23 -1.16
CA PHE A 66 -3.81 2.04 -2.24
C PHE A 66 -3.96 3.51 -1.85
N ILE A 67 -4.51 3.79 -0.66
CA ILE A 67 -4.66 5.15 -0.14
C ILE A 67 -3.29 5.85 -0.01
N GLY A 68 -2.30 5.16 0.56
CA GLY A 68 -0.93 5.67 0.67
C GLY A 68 -0.30 6.01 -0.68
N TYR A 69 -0.50 5.14 -1.66
CA TYR A 69 0.01 5.33 -3.03
C TYR A 69 -0.65 6.53 -3.73
N GLU A 70 -1.95 6.74 -3.56
CA GLU A 70 -2.64 7.92 -4.12
C GLU A 70 -2.14 9.22 -3.50
N PHE A 71 -1.88 9.26 -2.18
CA PHE A 71 -1.25 10.43 -1.54
C PHE A 71 0.12 10.76 -2.14
N TYR A 72 0.91 9.73 -2.45
CA TYR A 72 2.21 9.93 -3.10
C TYR A 72 2.06 10.54 -4.49
N TRP A 73 1.09 10.05 -5.28
CA TRP A 73 0.80 10.59 -6.61
C TRP A 73 0.36 12.05 -6.57
N ILE A 74 -0.52 12.40 -5.63
CA ILE A 74 -0.96 13.79 -5.43
C ILE A 74 0.25 14.67 -5.11
N ARG A 75 1.14 14.24 -4.21
CA ARG A 75 2.38 14.95 -3.87
C ARG A 75 3.26 15.19 -5.10
N ILE A 76 3.40 14.20 -6.00
CA ILE A 76 4.14 14.38 -7.25
C ILE A 76 3.44 15.37 -8.18
N MET A 77 2.12 15.24 -8.38
CA MET A 77 1.39 16.15 -9.26
C MET A 77 1.51 17.61 -8.80
N VAL A 78 1.35 17.87 -7.50
CA VAL A 78 1.52 19.21 -6.92
C VAL A 78 2.95 19.73 -7.12
N SER A 79 3.96 18.88 -6.91
CA SER A 79 5.37 19.24 -7.14
C SER A 79 5.66 19.59 -8.61
N VAL A 80 5.03 18.89 -9.56
CA VAL A 80 5.19 19.15 -10.99
C VAL A 80 4.52 20.46 -11.41
N ILE A 81 3.35 20.78 -10.85
CA ILE A 81 2.67 22.06 -11.09
C ILE A 81 3.51 23.24 -10.57
N ASN A 82 4.02 23.15 -9.34
CA ASN A 82 4.85 24.20 -8.75
C ASN A 82 6.17 24.43 -9.49
N CYS A 83 6.75 23.41 -10.13
CA CYS A 83 8.00 23.55 -10.89
C CYS A 83 7.81 24.20 -12.29
N LYS A 84 6.55 24.28 -12.77
CA LYS A 84 6.23 24.90 -14.06
C LYS A 84 5.83 26.38 -13.97
N THR A 85 5.73 26.93 -12.76
CA THR A 85 5.36 28.33 -12.49
C THR A 85 6.63 29.10 -12.12
#